data_AF-A0A376D9P1-F1
#
_entry.id   AF-A0A376D9P1-F1
#
_cell.length_a   1.000
_cell.length_b   1.000
_cell.length_c   1.000
_cell.angle_alpha   90.00
_cell.angle_beta   90.00
_cell.angle_gamma   90.00
#
_symmetry.space_group_name_H-M   'P 1'
#
loop_
_entity.id
_entity.type
_entity.pdbx_description
1 polymer ?
#
loop_
_entity_poly.entity_id
_entity_poly.type
_entity_poly.pdbx_seq_one_letter_code
_entity_poly.pdbx_strand_id
1 'polypeptide(L)'
;MKYASDVEGRIQRRIEAILSPIVGNGNIHAQVTAQLDFASKEQTEEQYRPNGDESQAALRSRQLNESEQSGSGYPGGVPGALSNQPAPANNAPISTPPANQNNRQQQASTTSNSGPRSTQRNETSNYEVDRTIRHTKMNVGDVQRLSVAVVVNYKTLPDGKPLASQQRTDEAN
;
A
#
# COMPACT_ATOMS: atom_id res chain seq x y z
N MET A 1 -1.35 -20.99 40.95
CA MET A 1 -2.38 -20.85 42.02
C MET A 1 -2.26 -19.53 42.77
N LYS A 2 -1.28 -19.30 43.68
CA LYS A 2 -1.22 -18.10 44.54
C LYS A 2 -1.55 -16.76 43.84
N TYR A 3 -0.95 -16.47 42.69
CA TYR A 3 -1.19 -15.23 41.95
C TYR A 3 -2.67 -15.03 41.55
N ALA A 4 -3.39 -16.10 41.19
CA ALA A 4 -4.83 -16.03 40.89
C ALA A 4 -5.63 -15.64 42.14
N SER A 5 -5.41 -16.31 43.27
CA SER A 5 -6.08 -15.97 44.54
C SER A 5 -5.73 -14.57 45.06
N ASP A 6 -4.52 -14.07 44.78
CA ASP A 6 -4.11 -12.70 45.12
C ASP A 6 -4.87 -11.66 44.26
N VAL A 7 -5.11 -11.95 42.98
CA VAL A 7 -5.92 -11.15 42.04
C VAL A 7 -7.41 -11.21 42.40
N GLU A 8 -7.97 -12.42 42.54
CA GLU A 8 -9.37 -12.65 42.90
C GLU A 8 -9.73 -11.96 44.22
N GLY A 9 -8.92 -12.18 45.27
CA GLY A 9 -9.11 -11.54 46.56
C GLY A 9 -8.96 -10.01 46.52
N ARG A 10 -8.09 -9.46 45.66
CA ARG A 10 -7.98 -8.01 45.46
C ARG A 10 -9.24 -7.44 44.79
N ILE A 11 -9.83 -8.15 43.84
CA ILE A 11 -11.06 -7.74 43.15
C ILE A 11 -12.27 -7.87 44.09
N GLN A 12 -12.41 -8.99 44.81
CA GLN A 12 -13.45 -9.19 45.82
C GLN A 12 -13.47 -8.04 46.85
N ARG A 13 -12.33 -7.77 47.50
CA ARG A 13 -12.23 -6.68 48.50
C ARG A 13 -12.55 -5.31 47.90
N ARG A 14 -12.29 -5.10 46.61
CA ARG A 14 -12.65 -3.85 45.91
C ARG A 14 -14.17 -3.74 45.66
N ILE A 15 -14.83 -4.83 45.30
CA ILE A 15 -16.31 -4.88 45.15
C ILE A 15 -16.97 -4.62 46.50
N GLU A 16 -16.54 -5.33 47.54
CA GLU A 16 -17.04 -5.18 48.91
C GLU A 16 -16.84 -3.75 49.44
N ALA A 17 -15.67 -3.15 49.23
CA ALA A 17 -15.37 -1.78 49.68
C ALA A 17 -16.18 -0.70 48.94
N ILE A 18 -16.49 -0.89 47.66
CA ILE A 18 -17.29 0.06 46.87
C ILE A 18 -18.79 0.01 47.26
N LEU A 19 -19.31 -1.18 47.57
CA LEU A 19 -20.74 -1.38 47.81
C LEU A 19 -21.14 -1.37 49.30
N SER A 20 -20.21 -1.62 50.24
CA SER A 20 -20.49 -1.55 51.68
C SER A 20 -21.06 -0.21 52.16
N PRO A 21 -20.67 0.97 51.63
CA PRO A 21 -21.31 2.24 52.00
C PRO A 21 -22.78 2.37 51.58
N ILE A 22 -23.24 1.55 50.62
CA ILE A 22 -24.60 1.60 50.05
C ILE A 22 -25.53 0.59 50.75
N VAL A 23 -25.08 -0.66 50.92
CA VAL A 23 -25.90 -1.72 51.55
C VAL A 23 -25.60 -1.93 53.04
N GLY A 24 -24.52 -1.33 53.55
CA GLY A 24 -24.00 -1.55 54.90
C GLY A 24 -23.09 -2.79 55.00
N ASN A 25 -22.06 -2.71 55.83
CA ASN A 25 -21.10 -3.79 56.06
C ASN A 25 -21.82 -5.10 56.43
N GLY A 26 -21.37 -6.22 55.84
CA GLY A 26 -21.93 -7.55 56.06
C GLY A 26 -23.22 -7.86 55.28
N ASN A 27 -23.81 -6.88 54.57
CA ASN A 27 -24.96 -7.12 53.69
C ASN A 27 -24.58 -7.38 52.23
N ILE A 28 -23.32 -7.74 51.97
CA ILE A 28 -22.79 -8.10 50.65
C ILE A 28 -21.82 -9.27 50.75
N HIS A 29 -21.92 -10.21 49.81
CA HIS A 29 -20.89 -11.19 49.51
C HIS A 29 -20.60 -11.19 48.01
N ALA A 30 -19.32 -11.13 47.63
CA ALA A 30 -18.88 -11.23 46.25
C ALA A 30 -17.95 -12.44 46.08
N GLN A 31 -18.27 -13.33 45.14
CA GLN A 31 -17.38 -14.39 44.70
C GLN A 31 -16.77 -14.00 43.36
N VAL A 32 -15.45 -14.16 43.23
CA VAL A 32 -14.70 -13.84 42.03
C VAL A 32 -13.93 -15.08 41.58
N THR A 33 -13.87 -15.31 40.27
CA THR A 33 -12.98 -16.30 39.66
C THR A 33 -12.29 -15.68 38.45
N ALA A 34 -10.96 -15.78 38.41
CA ALA A 34 -10.13 -15.19 37.37
C ALA A 34 -9.43 -16.28 36.55
N GLN A 35 -9.71 -16.31 35.25
CA GLN A 35 -8.94 -17.10 34.30
C GLN A 35 -7.78 -16.23 33.80
N LEU A 36 -6.56 -16.68 34.09
CA LEU A 36 -5.32 -15.97 33.79
C LEU A 36 -4.53 -16.73 32.73
N ASP A 37 -4.02 -16.02 31.74
CA ASP A 37 -3.13 -16.61 30.74
C ASP A 37 -1.68 -16.59 31.26
N PHE A 38 -1.13 -17.78 31.51
CA PHE A 38 0.27 -17.96 31.93
C PHE A 38 1.19 -18.34 30.76
N ALA A 39 0.72 -18.31 29.51
CA ALA A 39 1.54 -18.60 28.34
C ALA A 39 2.56 -17.50 28.08
N SER A 40 3.85 -17.82 28.23
CA SER A 40 4.96 -16.96 27.78
C SER A 40 4.97 -16.90 26.25
N LYS A 41 4.28 -15.90 25.68
CA LYS A 41 4.20 -15.64 24.24
C LYS A 41 5.23 -14.58 23.83
N GLU A 42 5.99 -14.88 22.80
CA GLU A 42 7.00 -13.99 22.23
C GLU A 42 6.79 -13.91 20.72
N GLN A 43 6.53 -12.71 20.21
CA GLN A 43 6.26 -12.43 18.80
C GLN A 43 7.34 -11.48 18.28
N THR A 44 8.00 -11.86 17.19
CA THR A 44 8.84 -10.95 16.41
C THR A 44 8.20 -10.80 15.04
N GLU A 45 7.99 -9.56 14.63
CA GLU A 45 7.30 -9.17 13.41
C GLU A 45 8.19 -8.24 12.61
N GLU A 46 8.42 -8.57 11.34
CA GLU A 46 9.32 -7.86 10.44
C GLU A 46 8.50 -7.26 9.31
N GLN A 47 8.25 -5.95 9.37
CA GLN A 47 7.43 -5.23 8.41
C GLN A 47 8.32 -4.39 7.49
N TYR A 48 8.08 -4.52 6.18
CA TYR A 48 8.71 -3.73 5.13
C TYR A 48 7.72 -2.68 4.61
N ARG A 49 8.16 -1.43 4.43
CA ARG A 49 7.33 -0.41 3.76
C ARG A 49 7.31 -0.64 2.25
N PRO A 50 6.16 -0.44 1.57
CA PRO A 50 6.08 -0.59 0.12
C PRO A 50 6.87 0.51 -0.60
N ASN A 51 7.77 0.12 -1.49
CA ASN A 51 8.65 0.99 -2.29
C ASN A 51 8.28 1.00 -3.79
N GLY A 52 7.03 0.67 -4.13
CA GLY A 52 6.56 0.57 -5.52
C GLY A 52 6.19 1.91 -6.19
N ASP A 53 6.22 3.00 -5.44
CA ASP A 53 6.11 4.38 -5.95
C ASP A 53 7.51 5.01 -5.91
N GLU A 54 7.96 5.56 -7.05
CA GLU A 54 9.26 6.25 -7.15
C GLU A 54 9.39 7.41 -6.13
N SER A 55 8.27 8.01 -5.69
CA SER A 55 8.28 9.07 -4.68
C SER A 55 8.60 8.60 -3.25
N GLN A 56 8.44 7.30 -2.98
CA GLN A 56 8.73 6.68 -1.66
C GLN A 56 9.81 5.59 -1.72
N ALA A 57 10.39 5.34 -2.89
CA ALA A 57 11.43 4.34 -3.08
C ALA A 57 12.82 4.87 -2.68
N ALA A 58 13.40 4.32 -1.61
CA ALA A 58 14.77 4.64 -1.20
C ALA A 58 15.80 4.02 -2.17
N LEU A 59 16.08 4.71 -3.27
CA LEU A 59 17.03 4.28 -4.30
C LEU A 59 18.47 4.29 -3.76
N ARG A 60 19.11 3.12 -3.68
CA ARG A 60 20.51 2.94 -3.26
C ARG A 60 21.49 3.11 -4.42
N SER A 61 21.15 2.61 -5.61
CA SER A 61 21.93 2.87 -6.83
C SER A 61 21.10 2.60 -8.10
N ARG A 62 21.40 3.32 -9.18
CA ARG A 62 20.76 3.18 -10.49
C ARG A 62 21.83 3.14 -11.57
N GLN A 63 21.88 2.08 -12.36
CA GLN A 63 22.65 2.01 -13.59
C GLN A 63 21.69 2.04 -14.77
N LEU A 64 21.89 3.00 -15.68
CA LEU A 64 21.10 3.17 -16.88
C LEU A 64 22.04 3.09 -18.09
N ASN A 65 21.85 2.07 -18.92
CA ASN A 65 22.58 1.88 -20.17
C ASN A 65 21.60 2.08 -21.34
N GLU A 66 21.65 3.26 -21.96
CA GLU A 66 20.85 3.61 -23.14
C GLU A 66 21.71 3.55 -24.40
N SER A 67 21.16 2.97 -25.47
CA SER A 67 21.78 2.86 -26.78
C SER A 67 20.75 3.18 -27.85
N GLU A 68 21.04 4.18 -28.68
CA GLU A 68 20.23 4.57 -29.83
C GLU A 68 21.06 4.41 -31.11
N GLN A 69 20.61 3.50 -31.99
CA GLN A 69 21.15 3.35 -33.33
C GLN A 69 20.11 3.86 -34.34
N SER A 70 20.22 5.14 -34.68
CA SER A 70 19.51 5.73 -35.81
C SER A 70 20.28 5.42 -37.11
N GLY A 71 19.77 4.50 -37.92
CA GLY A 71 20.30 4.26 -39.26
C GLY A 71 19.98 5.44 -40.18
N SER A 72 21.00 6.00 -40.84
CA SER A 72 20.78 6.89 -41.97
C SER A 72 19.92 6.19 -43.03
N GLY A 73 19.06 6.94 -43.72
CA GLY A 73 18.56 6.50 -45.02
C GLY A 73 19.73 6.11 -45.94
N TYR A 74 19.53 5.07 -46.75
CA TYR A 74 20.57 4.46 -47.58
C TYR A 74 21.34 5.50 -48.43
N PRO A 75 22.66 5.31 -48.68
CA PRO A 75 23.38 6.01 -49.72
C PRO A 75 22.92 5.50 -51.11
N GLY A 76 21.75 5.95 -51.56
CA GLY A 76 21.17 5.57 -52.85
C GLY A 76 21.88 6.24 -54.02
N GLY A 77 22.80 5.54 -54.68
CA GLY A 77 23.72 6.17 -55.63
C GLY A 77 24.41 5.29 -56.68
N VAL A 78 23.77 4.24 -57.21
CA VAL A 78 24.13 3.53 -58.47
C VAL A 78 22.93 2.68 -58.94
N PRO A 79 22.79 2.30 -60.24
CA PRO A 79 23.63 2.61 -61.41
C PRO A 79 22.87 3.40 -62.50
N GLY A 80 23.52 3.62 -63.66
CA GLY A 80 23.02 4.51 -64.72
C GLY A 80 22.03 3.89 -65.72
N ALA A 81 21.20 4.75 -66.33
CA ALA A 81 20.34 4.43 -67.48
C ALA A 81 20.30 5.55 -68.55
N LEU A 82 20.50 6.82 -68.16
CA LEU A 82 20.42 7.97 -69.08
C LEU A 82 21.67 8.16 -69.97
N SER A 83 22.83 7.61 -69.57
CA SER A 83 24.11 7.84 -70.26
C SER A 83 24.30 7.05 -71.57
N ASN A 84 23.33 6.23 -71.98
CA ASN A 84 23.43 5.38 -73.17
C ASN A 84 22.21 5.48 -74.10
N GLN A 85 21.56 6.65 -74.17
CA GLN A 85 20.70 6.99 -75.31
C GLN A 85 21.57 7.67 -76.39
N PRO A 86 21.66 7.11 -77.62
CA PRO A 86 22.26 7.81 -78.74
C PRO A 86 21.46 9.08 -79.07
N ALA A 87 22.15 10.17 -79.42
CA ALA A 87 21.47 11.39 -79.86
C ALA A 87 20.71 11.15 -81.18
N PRO A 88 19.45 11.63 -81.32
CA PRO A 88 18.72 11.54 -82.58
C PRO A 88 19.37 12.41 -83.66
N ALA A 89 19.25 12.00 -84.92
CA ALA A 89 19.88 12.70 -86.05
C ALA A 89 19.16 14.02 -86.39
N ASN A 90 19.92 15.13 -86.41
CA ASN A 90 19.41 16.44 -86.80
C ASN A 90 19.05 16.48 -88.30
N ASN A 91 17.82 16.91 -88.60
CA ASN A 91 17.40 17.39 -89.91
C ASN A 91 17.04 18.88 -89.80
N ALA A 92 17.26 19.66 -90.86
CA ALA A 92 17.02 21.12 -90.91
C ALA A 92 16.97 21.62 -92.36
N PRO A 93 16.53 22.86 -92.67
CA PRO A 93 15.68 23.81 -91.91
C PRO A 93 14.31 23.95 -92.66
N ILE A 94 13.52 25.04 -92.75
CA ILE A 94 13.51 26.44 -92.27
C ILE A 94 12.03 26.87 -92.06
N SER A 95 11.66 27.54 -90.96
CA SER A 95 10.72 28.70 -90.92
C SER A 95 10.57 29.25 -89.48
N THR A 96 9.89 30.39 -89.31
CA THR A 96 9.91 31.23 -88.08
C THR A 96 8.50 31.37 -87.42
N PRO A 97 8.17 32.37 -86.56
CA PRO A 97 7.68 32.14 -85.18
C PRO A 97 6.22 32.66 -84.99
N PRO A 98 5.69 33.02 -83.79
CA PRO A 98 6.12 32.83 -82.38
C PRO A 98 5.00 32.22 -81.48
N ALA A 99 5.20 32.21 -80.15
CA ALA A 99 4.23 32.59 -79.08
C ALA A 99 4.34 31.79 -77.76
N ASN A 100 3.89 32.40 -76.67
CA ASN A 100 3.88 31.88 -75.29
C ASN A 100 2.82 30.77 -75.06
N GLN A 101 3.02 29.88 -74.06
CA GLN A 101 2.19 29.85 -72.83
C GLN A 101 2.54 28.74 -71.80
N ASN A 102 2.78 29.18 -70.55
CA ASN A 102 2.32 28.69 -69.24
C ASN A 102 2.22 27.19 -68.83
N ASN A 103 2.42 27.02 -67.51
CA ASN A 103 1.88 26.00 -66.59
C ASN A 103 2.40 24.55 -66.65
N ARG A 104 2.93 24.11 -65.50
CA ARG A 104 2.13 23.38 -64.48
C ARG A 104 2.79 23.44 -63.09
N GLN A 105 1.99 23.26 -62.04
CA GLN A 105 2.46 23.27 -60.66
C GLN A 105 3.33 22.04 -60.34
N GLN A 106 4.28 22.19 -59.42
CA GLN A 106 4.82 21.07 -58.64
C GLN A 106 4.36 21.19 -57.19
N GLN A 107 3.74 20.12 -56.68
CA GLN A 107 3.13 20.07 -55.36
C GLN A 107 4.12 19.45 -54.37
N ALA A 108 4.49 20.19 -53.32
CA ALA A 108 5.46 19.75 -52.33
C ALA A 108 4.84 18.72 -51.35
N SER A 109 5.02 17.43 -51.63
CA SER A 109 4.72 16.35 -50.68
C SER A 109 5.92 16.14 -49.74
N THR A 110 5.85 16.68 -48.53
CA THR A 110 6.89 16.54 -47.49
C THR A 110 6.83 15.16 -46.84
N THR A 111 7.39 14.15 -47.48
CA THR A 111 7.53 12.80 -46.91
C THR A 111 8.69 12.77 -45.91
N SER A 112 8.37 12.66 -44.62
CA SER A 112 9.35 12.56 -43.53
C SER A 112 10.04 11.18 -43.50
N ASN A 113 11.10 11.02 -44.29
CA ASN A 113 11.92 9.79 -44.31
C ASN A 113 12.78 9.65 -43.05
N SER A 114 12.17 9.18 -41.95
CA SER A 114 12.91 8.65 -40.80
C SER A 114 13.50 7.28 -41.15
N GLY A 115 14.83 7.13 -41.02
CA GLY A 115 15.52 5.86 -41.24
C GLY A 115 15.25 4.82 -40.13
N PRO A 116 15.72 3.57 -40.31
CA PRO A 116 15.50 2.50 -39.34
C PRO A 116 16.15 2.84 -37.99
N ARG A 117 15.32 2.98 -36.96
CA ARG A 117 15.70 3.43 -35.61
C ARG A 117 15.60 2.26 -34.64
N SER A 118 16.73 1.86 -34.06
CA SER A 118 16.81 0.88 -32.98
C SER A 118 17.14 1.56 -31.66
N THR A 119 16.47 1.18 -30.57
CA THR A 119 16.65 1.76 -29.23
C THR A 119 16.66 0.64 -28.19
N GLN A 120 17.72 0.54 -27.41
CA GLN A 120 17.83 -0.36 -26.27
C GLN A 120 18.03 0.46 -24.99
N ARG A 121 17.25 0.15 -23.96
CA ARG A 121 17.30 0.81 -22.64
C ARG A 121 17.34 -0.27 -21.56
N ASN A 122 18.52 -0.51 -21.00
CA ASN A 122 18.71 -1.45 -19.89
C ASN A 122 18.85 -0.65 -18.60
N GLU A 123 17.99 -0.89 -17.61
CA GLU A 123 18.02 -0.19 -16.32
C GLU A 123 18.09 -1.19 -15.16
N THR A 124 19.04 -0.98 -14.26
CA THR A 124 19.24 -1.77 -13.02
C THR A 124 19.19 -0.82 -11.83
N SER A 125 18.12 -0.93 -11.03
CA SER A 125 17.91 -0.10 -9.83
C SER A 125 17.93 -0.97 -8.57
N ASN A 126 18.82 -0.65 -7.64
CA ASN A 126 18.90 -1.26 -6.32
C ASN A 126 18.25 -0.31 -5.30
N TYR A 127 17.41 -0.87 -4.43
CA TYR A 127 16.68 -0.11 -3.41
C TYR A 127 17.08 -0.58 -2.02
N GLU A 128 17.15 0.35 -1.09
CA GLU A 128 16.97 0.05 0.33
C GLU A 128 15.47 0.06 0.64
N VAL A 129 15.07 -0.70 1.66
CA VAL A 129 13.66 -0.84 2.05
C VAL A 129 13.57 -0.63 3.55
N ASP A 130 12.76 0.34 3.97
CA ASP A 130 12.50 0.60 5.38
C ASP A 130 11.95 -0.66 6.05
N ARG A 131 12.73 -1.22 6.97
CA ARG A 131 12.38 -2.38 7.78
C ARG A 131 12.11 -1.95 9.22
N THR A 132 10.89 -2.19 9.68
CA THR A 132 10.52 -2.10 11.10
C THR A 132 10.49 -3.50 11.70
N ILE A 133 11.34 -3.75 12.69
CA ILE A 133 11.30 -4.98 13.50
C ILE A 133 10.57 -4.65 14.81
N ARG A 134 9.39 -5.24 15.01
CA ARG A 134 8.65 -5.19 16.28
C ARG A 134 8.89 -6.49 17.03
N HIS A 135 9.57 -6.39 18.17
CA HIS A 135 9.68 -7.49 19.14
C HIS A 135 8.68 -7.24 20.28
N THR A 136 7.79 -8.18 20.52
CA THR A 136 6.72 -8.09 21.53
C THR A 136 6.71 -9.37 22.37
N LYS A 137 7.16 -9.22 23.62
CA LYS A 137 7.04 -10.23 24.66
C LYS A 137 5.78 -9.93 25.46
N MET A 138 4.83 -10.86 25.47
CA MET A 138 3.59 -10.70 26.22
C MET A 138 3.84 -10.88 27.72
N ASN A 139 3.04 -10.20 28.54
CA ASN A 139 3.11 -10.38 29.99
C ASN A 139 2.52 -11.75 30.39
N VAL A 140 3.06 -12.32 31.47
CA VAL A 140 2.61 -13.62 32.01
C VAL A 140 1.70 -13.35 33.21
N GLY A 141 0.48 -13.88 33.17
CA GLY A 141 -0.54 -13.69 34.21
C GLY A 141 -1.64 -12.69 33.86
N ASP A 142 -1.74 -12.24 32.60
CA ASP A 142 -2.81 -11.33 32.15
C ASP A 142 -4.20 -11.98 32.33
N VAL A 143 -5.21 -11.17 32.67
CA VAL A 143 -6.58 -11.66 32.93
C VAL A 143 -7.29 -11.93 31.61
N GLN A 144 -7.40 -13.20 31.23
CA GLN A 144 -8.11 -13.62 30.01
C GLN A 144 -9.62 -13.51 30.16
N ARG A 145 -10.17 -13.86 31.34
CA ARG A 145 -11.60 -13.73 31.65
C ARG A 145 -11.82 -13.58 33.15
N LEU A 146 -12.75 -12.72 33.52
CA LEU A 146 -13.20 -12.54 34.90
C LEU A 146 -14.65 -12.99 35.02
N SER A 147 -14.99 -13.75 36.05
CA SER A 147 -16.36 -14.10 36.39
C SER A 147 -16.65 -13.66 37.83
N VAL A 148 -17.75 -12.93 38.00
CA VAL A 148 -18.11 -12.29 39.27
C VAL A 148 -19.56 -12.59 39.59
N ALA A 149 -19.82 -13.12 40.78
CA ALA A 149 -21.15 -13.25 41.34
C ALA A 149 -21.25 -12.36 42.59
N VAL A 150 -22.27 -11.51 42.67
CA VAL A 150 -22.50 -10.62 43.81
C VAL A 150 -23.89 -10.88 44.37
N VAL A 151 -23.96 -11.12 45.69
CA VAL A 151 -25.20 -11.27 46.44
C VAL A 151 -25.29 -10.13 47.43
N VAL A 152 -26.42 -9.41 47.43
CA VAL A 152 -26.69 -8.26 48.31
C VAL A 152 -27.98 -8.47 49.09
N ASN A 153 -27.92 -8.20 50.39
CA ASN A 153 -29.06 -8.27 51.31
C ASN A 153 -29.67 -6.87 51.46
N TYR A 154 -30.77 -6.62 50.76
CA TYR A 154 -31.44 -5.31 50.79
C TYR A 154 -32.19 -5.11 52.11
N LYS A 155 -31.78 -4.09 52.89
CA LYS A 155 -32.61 -3.59 53.99
C LYS A 155 -33.74 -2.73 53.44
N THR A 156 -34.97 -3.05 53.84
CA THR A 156 -36.13 -2.19 53.59
C THR A 156 -36.00 -0.89 54.38
N LEU A 157 -36.25 0.24 53.72
CA LEU A 157 -36.42 1.52 54.41
C LEU A 157 -37.77 1.51 55.17
N PRO A 158 -37.95 2.34 56.22
CA PRO A 158 -39.20 2.43 56.97
C PRO A 158 -40.45 2.79 56.14
N ASP A 159 -40.27 3.35 54.93
CA ASP A 159 -41.32 3.74 53.98
C ASP A 159 -41.77 2.58 53.04
N GLY A 160 -41.32 1.35 53.30
CA GLY A 160 -41.87 0.10 52.73
C GLY A 160 -41.68 -0.15 51.23
N LYS A 161 -41.21 0.85 50.45
CA LYS A 161 -41.03 0.75 49.00
C LYS A 161 -39.76 -0.03 48.64
N PRO A 162 -39.84 -1.17 47.92
CA PRO A 162 -38.66 -1.81 47.37
C PRO A 162 -38.12 -0.96 46.21
N LEU A 163 -36.82 -0.64 46.25
CA LEU A 163 -36.12 -0.16 45.05
C LEU A 163 -36.08 -1.30 44.04
N ALA A 164 -36.65 -1.08 42.86
CA ALA A 164 -37.04 -2.14 41.95
C ALA A 164 -35.86 -3.01 41.47
N SER A 165 -36.13 -4.31 41.35
CA SER A 165 -35.18 -5.30 40.84
C SER A 165 -34.87 -5.10 39.36
N GLN A 166 -33.88 -4.26 39.06
CA GLN A 166 -33.18 -4.31 37.78
C GLN A 166 -32.03 -5.31 37.89
N GLN A 167 -32.31 -6.58 37.56
CA GLN A 167 -31.26 -7.53 37.21
C GLN A 167 -30.59 -7.02 35.93
N ARG A 168 -29.52 -6.24 36.10
CA ARG A 168 -28.70 -5.81 34.97
C ARG A 168 -27.63 -6.87 34.71
N THR A 169 -27.98 -7.81 33.84
CA THR A 169 -27.03 -8.76 33.23
C THR A 169 -26.16 -8.01 32.23
N ASP A 170 -25.22 -7.21 32.73
CA ASP A 170 -24.14 -6.64 31.92
C ASP A 170 -23.14 -7.76 31.59
N GLU A 171 -23.46 -8.57 30.57
CA GLU A 171 -22.51 -9.50 29.95
C GLU A 171 -21.42 -8.70 29.24
N ALA A 172 -20.33 -8.42 29.97
CA ALA A 172 -19.15 -7.78 29.42
C ALA A 172 -18.39 -8.76 28.51
N ASN A 173 -18.46 -8.52 27.20
CA ASN A 173 -17.75 -9.22 26.13
C ASN A 173 -16.70 -8.30 25.50
#